data_AF-A0A417C7P6-F1
#
_entry.id   AF-A0A417C7P6-F1
#
_cell.length_a   1.000
_cell.length_b   1.000
_cell.length_c   1.000
_cell.angle_alpha   90.00
_cell.angle_beta   90.00
_cell.angle_gamma   90.00
#
_symmetry.space_group_name_H-M   'P 1'
#
loop_
_entity.id
_entity.type
_entity.pdbx_description
1 polymer ?
#
loop_
_entity_poly.entity_id
_entity_poly.type
_entity_poly.pdbx_seq_one_letter_code
_entity_poly.pdbx_strand_id
1 'polypeptide(L)'
;MNERDVLKQSIKVFIIGLIIFSLIGVILKSIAYPLGFALGYVINVIIFNIIIKTSDLILNIGHSISMIVIMSIIKLLLYALGFLLAIFFKDILSIIGVFFGYMVIKITINIMGYLTKEVKENE
;
A
#
# COMPACT_ATOMS: atom_id res chain seq x y z
N MET A 1 6.71 -12.15 -12.00
CA MET A 1 6.20 -12.07 -10.62
C MET A 1 4.71 -11.86 -10.70
N ASN A 2 3.91 -12.73 -10.06
CA ASN A 2 2.46 -12.69 -10.16
C ASN A 2 1.86 -11.71 -9.12
N GLU A 3 0.87 -10.93 -9.53
CA GLU A 3 0.24 -9.89 -8.70
C GLU A 3 -0.50 -10.46 -7.49
N ARG A 4 -1.13 -11.63 -7.68
CA ARG A 4 -1.82 -12.34 -6.60
C ARG A 4 -0.85 -12.77 -5.49
N ASP A 5 0.41 -13.03 -5.84
CA ASP A 5 1.44 -13.39 -4.86
C ASP A 5 1.92 -12.17 -4.09
N VAL A 6 2.03 -11.01 -4.75
CA VAL A 6 2.30 -9.73 -4.08
C VAL A 6 1.19 -9.39 -3.09
N LEU A 7 -0.09 -9.54 -3.47
CA LEU A 7 -1.22 -9.31 -2.56
C LEU A 7 -1.18 -10.26 -1.35
N LYS A 8 -0.99 -11.56 -1.57
CA LYS A 8 -0.88 -12.55 -0.48
C LYS A 8 0.29 -12.26 0.45
N GLN A 9 1.45 -11.94 -0.10
CA GLN A 9 2.63 -11.62 0.70
C GLN A 9 2.45 -10.30 1.46
N SER A 10 1.74 -9.34 0.86
CA SER A 10 1.47 -8.05 1.51
C SER A 10 0.63 -8.19 2.77
N ILE A 11 -0.26 -9.20 2.84
CA ILE A 11 -1.02 -9.50 4.06
C ILE A 11 -0.08 -9.92 5.20
N LYS A 12 0.97 -10.71 4.90
CA LYS A 12 1.95 -11.09 5.91
C LYS A 12 2.74 -9.88 6.40
N VAL A 13 3.22 -9.04 5.49
CA VAL A 13 3.93 -7.80 5.82
C VAL A 13 3.03 -6.85 6.61
N PHE A 14 1.75 -6.78 6.25
CA PHE A 14 0.74 -6.00 6.96
C PHE A 14 0.54 -6.49 8.39
N ILE A 15 0.38 -7.79 8.62
CA ILE A 15 0.19 -8.35 9.97
C ILE A 15 1.41 -8.04 10.86
N ILE A 16 2.63 -8.21 10.34
CA ILE A 16 3.86 -7.88 11.07
C ILE A 16 3.89 -6.39 11.41
N GLY A 17 3.61 -5.51 10.44
CA GLY A 17 3.52 -4.08 10.66
C GLY A 17 2.45 -3.69 11.68
N LEU A 18 1.30 -4.35 11.64
CA LEU A 18 0.17 -4.09 12.56
C LEU A 18 0.52 -4.45 14.00
N ILE A 19 1.26 -5.55 14.24
CA ILE A 19 1.76 -5.90 15.57
C ILE A 19 2.69 -4.80 16.10
N ILE A 20 3.63 -4.33 15.27
CA ILE A 20 4.58 -3.27 15.66
C ILE A 20 3.84 -1.96 15.98
N PHE A 21 2.93 -1.54 15.11
CA PHE A 21 2.14 -0.32 15.33
C PHE A 21 1.17 -0.45 16.50
N SER A 22 0.69 -1.65 16.84
CA SER A 22 -0.10 -1.89 18.04
C SER A 22 0.73 -1.73 19.31
N LEU A 23 1.97 -2.26 19.34
CA LEU A 23 2.90 -2.05 20.47
C LEU A 23 3.21 -0.56 20.67
N ILE A 24 3.48 0.16 19.58
CA ILE A 24 3.69 1.62 19.61
C ILE A 24 2.43 2.33 20.13
N GLY A 25 1.24 1.91 19.67
CA GLY A 25 -0.04 2.44 20.14
C GLY A 25 -0.25 2.24 21.63
N VAL A 26 0.14 1.09 22.19
CA VAL A 26 0.07 0.82 23.63
C VAL A 26 1.03 1.73 24.42
N ILE A 27 2.28 1.88 23.97
CA ILE A 27 3.27 2.75 24.62
C ILE A 27 2.82 4.20 24.64
N LEU A 28 2.29 4.68 23.50
CA LEU A 28 1.80 6.06 23.34
C LEU A 28 0.35 6.24 23.84
N LYS A 29 -0.26 5.18 24.39
CA LYS A 29 -1.66 5.15 24.85
C LYS A 29 -2.67 5.67 23.82
N SER A 30 -2.43 5.39 22.54
CA SER A 30 -3.26 5.86 21.43
C SER A 30 -3.56 4.74 20.44
N ILE A 31 -4.85 4.45 20.26
CA ILE A 31 -5.35 3.50 19.25
C ILE A 31 -5.20 4.04 17.82
N ALA A 32 -4.88 5.33 17.67
CA ALA A 32 -4.79 5.98 16.38
C ALA A 32 -3.67 5.44 15.50
N TYR A 33 -2.61 4.91 16.10
CA TYR A 33 -1.47 4.32 15.38
C TYR A 33 -1.83 3.04 14.62
N PRO A 34 -2.34 1.97 15.25
CA PRO A 34 -2.74 0.76 14.54
C PRO A 34 -3.91 1.01 13.57
N LEU A 35 -4.88 1.86 13.93
CA LEU A 35 -6.00 2.20 13.05
C LEU A 35 -5.58 3.01 11.82
N GLY A 36 -4.70 4.01 12.02
CA GLY A 36 -4.12 4.77 10.91
C GLY A 36 -3.33 3.85 9.97
N PHE A 37 -2.54 2.93 10.52
CA PHE A 37 -1.81 1.95 9.72
C PHE A 37 -2.73 1.03 8.89
N ALA A 38 -3.80 0.52 9.50
CA ALA A 38 -4.80 -0.28 8.80
C ALA A 38 -5.47 0.49 7.65
N LEU A 39 -5.89 1.73 7.90
CA LEU A 39 -6.52 2.57 6.89
C LEU A 39 -5.57 2.86 5.71
N GLY A 40 -4.31 3.21 6.01
CA GLY A 40 -3.29 3.41 4.99
C GLY A 40 -3.08 2.17 4.13
N TYR A 41 -3.02 0.98 4.73
CA TYR A 41 -2.88 -0.28 3.99
C TYR A 41 -4.06 -0.55 3.06
N VAL A 42 -5.31 -0.40 3.53
CA VAL A 42 -6.51 -0.64 2.71
C VAL A 42 -6.51 0.25 1.46
N ILE A 43 -6.25 1.55 1.63
CA ILE A 43 -6.17 2.48 0.51
C ILE A 43 -5.00 2.11 -0.42
N ASN A 44 -3.87 1.68 0.13
CA ASN A 44 -2.72 1.24 -0.67
C ASN A 44 -3.04 0.03 -1.55
N VAL A 45 -3.82 -0.94 -1.05
CA VAL A 45 -4.26 -2.11 -1.83
C VAL A 45 -5.16 -1.68 -2.98
N ILE A 46 -6.08 -0.72 -2.75
CA ILE A 46 -6.93 -0.16 -3.80
C ILE A 46 -6.07 0.52 -4.87
N ILE A 47 -5.11 1.33 -4.46
CA ILE A 47 -4.19 2.01 -5.38
C ILE A 47 -3.37 1.00 -6.17
N PHE A 48 -2.89 -0.07 -5.53
CA PHE A 48 -2.14 -1.13 -6.19
C PHE A 48 -2.97 -1.83 -7.28
N ASN A 49 -4.25 -2.09 -7.03
CA ASN A 49 -5.16 -2.63 -8.05
C ASN A 49 -5.35 -1.66 -9.23
N ILE A 50 -5.37 -0.34 -8.99
CA ILE A 50 -5.40 0.66 -10.07
C ILE A 50 -4.08 0.65 -10.84
N ILE A 51 -2.94 0.49 -10.17
CA ILE A 51 -1.62 0.40 -10.81
C ILE A 51 -1.57 -0.81 -11.74
N ILE A 52 -1.99 -1.99 -11.28
CA ILE A 52 -2.08 -3.21 -12.09
C ILE A 52 -2.90 -2.97 -13.36
N LYS A 53 -4.14 -2.49 -13.20
CA LYS A 53 -5.01 -2.20 -14.34
C LYS A 53 -4.41 -1.18 -15.29
N THR A 54 -3.74 -0.15 -14.76
CA THR A 54 -3.05 0.84 -15.60
C THR A 54 -1.91 0.19 -16.39
N SER A 55 -1.13 -0.68 -15.76
CA SER A 55 -0.04 -1.42 -16.42
C SER A 55 -0.57 -2.34 -17.52
N ASP A 56 -1.67 -3.06 -17.29
CA ASP A 56 -2.32 -3.89 -18.30
C ASP A 56 -2.82 -3.04 -19.48
N LEU A 57 -3.42 -1.88 -19.22
CA LEU A 57 -3.86 -0.95 -20.25
C LEU A 57 -2.69 -0.39 -21.09
N ILE A 58 -1.51 -0.21 -20.49
CA ILE A 58 -0.31 0.22 -21.21
C ILE A 58 0.24 -0.90 -22.10
N LEU A 59 0.27 -2.14 -21.57
CA LEU A 59 0.71 -3.31 -22.31
C LEU A 59 -0.23 -3.65 -23.46
N ASN A 60 -1.53 -3.41 -23.28
CA ASN A 60 -2.53 -3.58 -24.32
C ASN A 60 -2.61 -2.29 -25.17
N ILE A 61 -1.74 -2.20 -26.19
CA ILE A 61 -1.41 -1.04 -27.06
C ILE A 61 -2.62 -0.27 -27.66
N GLY A 62 -3.85 -0.74 -27.49
CA GLY A 62 -5.08 -0.12 -28.00
C GLY A 62 -5.72 0.98 -27.14
N HIS A 63 -5.21 1.29 -25.94
CA HIS A 63 -5.85 2.26 -25.04
C HIS A 63 -5.29 3.68 -25.14
N SER A 64 -6.17 4.68 -24.98
CA SER A 64 -5.82 6.09 -25.09
C SER A 64 -4.96 6.57 -23.92
N ILE A 65 -3.92 7.35 -24.21
CA ILE A 65 -3.02 7.99 -23.24
C ILE A 65 -3.81 8.80 -22.20
N SER A 66 -4.94 9.40 -22.61
CA SER A 66 -5.85 10.14 -21.72
C SER A 66 -6.36 9.28 -20.55
N MET A 67 -6.71 8.01 -20.79
CA MET A 67 -7.22 7.12 -19.74
C MET A 67 -6.15 6.81 -18.67
N ILE A 68 -4.89 6.63 -19.09
CA ILE A 68 -3.76 6.42 -18.18
C ILE A 68 -3.52 7.64 -17.29
N VAL A 69 -3.64 8.85 -17.87
CA VAL A 69 -3.51 10.10 -17.13
C VAL A 69 -4.62 10.22 -16.08
N ILE A 70 -5.87 9.93 -16.46
CA ILE A 70 -7.02 9.95 -15.53
C ILE A 70 -6.80 8.98 -14.37
N MET A 71 -6.39 7.74 -14.64
CA MET A 71 -6.08 6.76 -13.59
C MET A 71 -4.94 7.23 -12.69
N SER A 72 -3.97 7.97 -13.22
CA SER A 72 -2.87 8.53 -12.43
C SER A 72 -3.31 9.64 -11.50
N ILE A 73 -4.23 10.51 -11.94
CA ILE A 73 -4.86 11.52 -11.10
C ILE A 73 -5.70 10.87 -10.00
N ILE A 74 -6.48 9.83 -10.32
CA ILE A 74 -7.28 9.09 -9.34
C ILE A 74 -6.39 8.48 -8.24
N LYS A 75 -5.25 7.88 -8.60
CA LYS A 75 -4.28 7.35 -7.62
C LYS A 75 -3.81 8.46 -6.67
N LEU A 76 -3.50 9.64 -7.20
CA LEU A 76 -3.03 10.76 -6.39
C LEU A 76 -4.13 11.25 -5.43
N LEU A 77 -5.37 11.35 -5.90
CA LEU A 77 -6.52 11.72 -5.08
C LEU A 77 -6.76 10.70 -3.95
N LEU A 78 -6.64 9.40 -4.22
CA LEU A 78 -6.76 8.36 -3.19
C LEU A 78 -5.69 8.49 -2.11
N TYR A 79 -4.43 8.76 -2.50
CA TYR A 79 -3.38 9.03 -1.52
C TYR A 79 -3.71 10.24 -0.64
N ALA A 80 -4.15 11.34 -1.26
CA ALA A 80 -4.54 12.56 -0.56
C ALA A 80 -5.73 12.32 0.38
N LEU A 81 -6.73 11.54 -0.04
CA LEU A 81 -7.90 11.22 0.77
C LEU A 81 -7.54 10.50 2.07
N GLY A 82 -6.64 9.51 2.05
CA GLY A 82 -6.26 8.83 3.30
C GLY A 82 -5.51 9.74 4.29
N PHE A 83 -4.69 10.67 3.80
CA PHE A 83 -4.07 11.68 4.66
C PHE A 83 -5.07 12.71 5.18
N LEU A 84 -6.01 13.13 4.33
CA LEU A 84 -7.07 14.06 4.69
C LEU A 84 -7.97 13.45 5.79
N LEU A 85 -8.34 12.17 5.67
CA LEU A 85 -9.05 11.44 6.73
C LEU A 85 -8.25 11.40 8.04
N ALA A 86 -6.93 11.19 7.98
CA ALA A 86 -6.08 11.24 9.17
C ALA A 86 -6.03 12.64 9.83
N ILE A 87 -6.13 13.71 9.03
CA ILE A 87 -6.17 15.09 9.54
C ILE A 87 -7.54 15.43 10.13
N PHE A 88 -8.63 14.93 9.58
CA PHE A 88 -9.97 15.17 10.11
C PHE A 88 -10.26 14.36 11.38
N PHE A 89 -9.77 13.13 11.46
CA PHE A 89 -10.01 12.23 12.60
C PHE A 89 -8.74 11.95 13.41
N LYS A 90 -8.02 13.01 13.83
CA LYS A 90 -6.71 12.90 14.52
C LYS A 90 -6.75 12.04 15.78
N ASP A 91 -7.88 12.01 16.48
CA ASP A 91 -8.04 11.24 17.72
C ASP A 91 -8.12 9.72 17.46
N ILE A 92 -8.46 9.33 16.22
CA ILE A 92 -8.73 7.95 15.81
C ILE A 92 -7.74 7.46 14.75
N LEU A 93 -7.10 8.37 14.00
CA LEU A 93 -6.21 8.05 12.89
C LEU A 93 -4.91 8.84 12.99
N SER A 94 -3.80 8.11 13.12
CA SER A 94 -2.47 8.68 13.09
C SER A 94 -2.01 8.88 11.64
N ILE A 95 -1.59 10.10 11.30
CA ILE A 95 -0.96 10.44 10.02
C ILE A 95 0.28 9.56 9.77
N ILE A 96 1.07 9.32 10.82
CA ILE A 96 2.25 8.46 10.78
C ILE A 96 1.84 7.03 10.46
N GLY A 97 0.79 6.53 11.13
CA GLY A 97 0.22 5.22 10.83
C GLY A 97 -0.17 5.08 9.36
N VAL A 98 -0.97 6.02 8.85
CA VAL A 98 -1.41 6.03 7.44
C VAL A 98 -0.23 6.05 6.47
N PHE A 99 0.78 6.87 6.74
CA PHE A 99 1.99 6.93 5.92
C PHE A 99 2.70 5.57 5.81
N PHE A 100 2.91 4.89 6.95
CA PHE A 100 3.54 3.57 6.94
C PHE A 100 2.65 2.50 6.31
N GLY A 101 1.32 2.59 6.46
CA GLY A 101 0.36 1.73 5.75
C GLY A 101 0.51 1.82 4.22
N TYR A 102 0.76 3.03 3.70
CA TYR A 102 1.06 3.24 2.28
C TYR A 102 2.39 2.65 1.80
N MET A 103 3.31 2.29 2.69
CA MET A 103 4.59 1.69 2.31
C MET A 103 4.52 0.16 2.21
N VAL A 104 3.50 -0.49 2.80
CA VAL A 104 3.42 -1.95 2.91
C VAL A 104 3.54 -2.66 1.56
N ILE A 105 2.79 -2.23 0.54
CA ILE A 105 2.84 -2.86 -0.79
C ILE A 105 4.22 -2.64 -1.45
N LYS A 106 4.81 -1.45 -1.33
CA LYS A 106 6.15 -1.16 -1.90
C LYS A 106 7.24 -2.03 -1.25
N ILE A 107 7.19 -2.16 0.08
CA ILE A 107 8.09 -3.03 0.83
C ILE A 107 7.91 -4.49 0.38
N THR A 108 6.66 -4.93 0.22
CA THR A 108 6.35 -6.29 -0.23
C THR A 108 6.92 -6.58 -1.62
N ILE A 109 6.76 -5.65 -2.57
CA ILE A 109 7.31 -5.76 -3.93
C ILE A 109 8.84 -5.88 -3.88
N ASN A 110 9.50 -5.05 -3.07
CA ASN A 110 10.96 -5.11 -2.92
C ASN A 110 11.42 -6.45 -2.34
N ILE A 111 10.79 -6.92 -1.25
CA ILE A 111 11.12 -8.22 -0.63
C ILE A 111 10.95 -9.36 -1.64
N MET A 112 9.84 -9.38 -2.37
CA MET A 112 9.57 -10.41 -3.37
C MET A 112 10.55 -10.33 -4.55
N GLY A 113 10.96 -9.12 -4.92
CA GLY A 113 12.01 -8.89 -5.92
C GLY A 113 13.36 -9.48 -5.52
N TYR A 114 13.77 -9.30 -4.26
CA TYR A 114 15.01 -9.90 -3.73
C TYR A 114 14.94 -11.44 -3.72
N LEU A 115 13.86 -12.02 -3.18
CA LEU A 115 13.71 -13.48 -3.12
C LEU A 115 13.72 -14.13 -4.52
N THR A 116 13.08 -13.49 -5.50
CA THR A 116 13.06 -14.00 -6.88
C THR A 116 14.43 -13.91 -7.55
N LYS A 117 15.24 -12.90 -7.20
CA LYS A 117 16.59 -12.74 -7.74
C LYS A 117 17.55 -13.78 -7.14
N GLU A 118 17.48 -14.01 -5.84
CA GLU A 118 18.30 -15.04 -5.17
C GLU A 118 18.02 -16.45 -5.70
N VAL A 119 16.76 -16.81 -5.99
CA VAL A 119 16.45 -18.13 -6.57
C VAL A 119 17.10 -18.32 -7.93
N LYS A 120 17.16 -17.27 -8.77
CA LYS A 120 17.78 -17.34 -10.10
C LYS A 120 19.31 -17.35 -10.08
N GLU A 121 19.95 -16.88 -9.00
CA GLU A 121 21.41 -16.95 -8.84
C GLU A 121 21.87 -18.31 -8.28
N ASN A 122 20.94 -19.12 -7.77
CA ASN A 122 21.21 -20.44 -7.19
C ASN A 122 20.74 -21.63 -8.09
N GLU A 123 20.24 -21.35 -9.30
CA GLU A 123 19.96 -22.32 -10.38
C GLU A 123 21.05 -22.27 -11.45
#